data_AF-A0A2J5P8H8-F1
#
_entry.id   AF-A0A2J5P8H8-F1
#
_cell.length_a   1.000
_cell.length_b   1.000
_cell.length_c   1.000
_cell.angle_alpha   90.00
_cell.angle_beta   90.00
_cell.angle_gamma   90.00
#
_symmetry.space_group_name_H-M   'P 1'
#
loop_
_entity.id
_entity.type
_entity.pdbx_description
1 polymer ?
#
loop_
_entity_poly.entity_id
_entity_poly.type
_entity_poly.pdbx_seq_one_letter_code
_entity_poly.pdbx_strand_id
1 'polypeptide(L)'
;MTKSTSDLVVERFYSALDPETETSLTPEQKRGIEQALVRSSLASRHRIDFRHSFPFLHRRYFVVFLCGRDLRKIPRESTLLGRI
;
A
#
# COMPACT_ATOMS: atom_id res chain seq x y z
N MET A 1 -6.09 23.46 -0.60
CA MET A 1 -5.58 22.60 0.49
C MET A 1 -5.13 21.28 -0.14
N THR A 2 -3.86 20.90 0.02
CA THR A 2 -3.35 19.60 -0.45
C THR A 2 -3.90 18.50 0.45
N LYS A 3 -4.72 17.57 -0.09
CA LYS A 3 -5.25 16.41 0.64
C LYS A 3 -4.09 15.56 1.17
N SER A 4 -4.21 15.05 2.39
CA SER A 4 -3.18 14.15 2.94
C SER A 4 -3.21 12.82 2.18
N THR A 5 -2.11 12.07 2.21
CA THR A 5 -2.05 10.76 1.53
C THR A 5 -3.07 9.77 2.11
N SER A 6 -3.33 9.84 3.42
CA SER A 6 -4.38 9.04 4.08
C SER A 6 -5.77 9.36 3.51
N ASP A 7 -6.09 10.63 3.29
CA ASP A 7 -7.39 11.04 2.75
C ASP A 7 -7.59 10.51 1.34
N LEU A 8 -6.54 10.58 0.50
CA LEU A 8 -6.58 10.04 -0.86
C LEU A 8 -6.83 8.53 -0.92
N VAL A 9 -6.26 7.79 0.03
CA VAL A 9 -6.45 6.33 0.10
C VAL A 9 -7.87 5.99 0.55
N VAL A 10 -8.39 6.68 1.56
CA VAL A 10 -9.77 6.50 2.04
C VAL A 10 -10.78 6.87 0.96
N GLU A 11 -10.59 8.00 0.29
CA GLU A 11 -11.45 8.46 -0.81
C GLU A 11 -11.50 7.46 -1.96
N ARG A 12 -10.33 6.94 -2.38
CA ARG A 12 -10.27 5.92 -3.44
C ARG A 12 -10.98 4.64 -3.04
N PHE A 13 -10.85 4.21 -1.79
CA PHE A 13 -11.52 3.01 -1.29
C PHE A 13 -13.04 3.16 -1.37
N TYR A 14 -13.61 4.22 -0.80
CA TYR A 14 -15.07 4.41 -0.85
C TYR A 14 -15.57 4.69 -2.28
N SER A 15 -14.78 5.34 -3.14
CA SER A 15 -15.16 5.51 -4.55
C SER A 15 -15.26 4.21 -5.35
N ALA A 16 -14.58 3.14 -4.88
CA ALA A 16 -14.59 1.82 -5.49
C ALA A 16 -15.47 0.81 -4.75
N LEU A 17 -16.00 1.20 -3.58
CA LEU A 17 -16.88 0.36 -2.79
C LEU A 17 -18.26 0.36 -3.42
N ASP A 18 -18.89 -0.81 -3.44
CA ASP A 18 -20.28 -0.92 -3.88
C ASP A 18 -21.20 -0.03 -2.99
N PRO A 19 -22.09 0.79 -3.58
CA PRO A 19 -22.93 1.72 -2.83
C PRO A 19 -23.85 1.05 -1.81
N GLU A 20 -24.41 -0.12 -2.12
CA GLU A 20 -25.28 -0.85 -1.18
C GLU A 20 -24.47 -1.30 0.03
N THR A 21 -23.26 -1.80 -0.22
CA THR A 21 -22.31 -2.17 0.83
C THR A 21 -21.93 -0.96 1.68
N GLU A 22 -21.64 0.20 1.08
CA GLU A 22 -21.27 1.40 1.83
C GLU A 22 -22.38 1.88 2.80
N THR A 23 -23.64 1.79 2.36
CA THR A 23 -24.80 2.17 3.18
C THR A 23 -25.08 1.18 4.31
N SER A 24 -24.71 -0.09 4.14
CA SER A 24 -24.86 -1.13 5.17
C SER A 24 -23.86 -1.01 6.33
N LEU A 25 -22.76 -0.27 6.14
CA LEU A 25 -21.70 -0.14 7.15
C LEU A 25 -22.08 0.83 8.26
N THR A 26 -21.93 0.38 9.51
CA THR A 26 -22.09 1.25 10.68
C THR A 26 -20.94 2.26 10.78
N PRO A 27 -21.13 3.40 11.47
CA PRO A 27 -20.06 4.38 11.69
C PRO A 27 -18.81 3.78 12.36
N GLU A 28 -18.99 2.85 13.29
CA GLU A 28 -17.91 2.15 13.98
C GLU A 28 -17.11 1.26 13.01
N GLN A 29 -17.80 0.56 12.11
CA GLN A 29 -17.18 -0.26 11.07
C GLN A 29 -16.39 0.60 10.09
N LYS A 30 -16.97 1.73 9.63
CA LYS A 30 -16.29 2.70 8.76
C LYS A 30 -14.98 3.19 9.38
N ARG A 31 -14.99 3.62 10.65
CA ARG A 31 -13.77 4.03 11.37
C ARG A 31 -12.75 2.91 11.46
N GLY A 32 -13.18 1.67 11.74
CA GLY A 32 -12.30 0.51 11.80
C GLY A 32 -11.62 0.23 10.45
N ILE A 33 -12.38 0.31 9.36
CA ILE A 33 -11.90 0.14 7.98
C ILE A 33 -10.89 1.24 7.65
N GLU A 34 -11.21 2.51 7.90
CA GLU A 34 -10.31 3.64 7.65
C GLU A 34 -8.98 3.50 8.38
N GLN A 35 -9.00 3.14 9.67
CA GLN A 35 -7.78 2.90 10.43
C GLN A 35 -6.95 1.75 9.87
N ALA A 36 -7.59 0.65 9.46
CA ALA A 36 -6.92 -0.49 8.85
C ALA A 36 -6.31 -0.11 7.48
N LEU A 37 -7.04 0.65 6.67
CA LEU A 37 -6.65 1.11 5.35
C LEU A 37 -5.46 2.09 5.43
N VAL A 38 -5.50 3.04 6.35
CA VAL A 38 -4.38 3.98 6.59
C VAL A 38 -3.14 3.23 7.09
N ARG A 39 -3.29 2.30 8.04
CA ARG A 39 -2.15 1.52 8.56
C ARG A 39 -1.53 0.61 7.51
N SER A 40 -2.35 -0.07 6.69
CA SER A 40 -1.87 -0.96 5.64
C SER A 40 -1.23 -0.20 4.47
N SER A 41 -1.84 0.91 4.04
CA SER A 41 -1.34 1.72 2.93
C SER A 41 -0.08 2.52 3.29
N LEU A 42 0.01 3.08 4.49
CA LEU A 42 1.21 3.78 4.96
C LEU A 42 2.36 2.81 5.24
N ALA A 43 2.09 1.60 5.74
CA ALA A 43 3.12 0.58 5.95
C ALA A 43 3.69 0.04 4.62
N SER A 44 2.91 0.07 3.54
CA SER A 44 3.34 -0.38 2.21
C SER A 44 4.16 0.65 1.45
N ARG A 45 4.25 1.90 1.92
CA ARG A 45 4.88 2.99 1.16
C ARG A 45 6.34 3.15 1.57
N HIS A 46 7.24 2.62 0.76
CA HIS A 46 8.66 2.90 0.90
C HIS A 46 8.94 4.37 0.56
N ARG A 47 9.89 5.01 1.28
CA ARG A 47 10.29 6.41 1.00
C ARG A 47 10.78 6.57 -0.43
N ILE A 48 11.38 5.52 -0.98
CA ILE A 48 11.80 5.39 -2.37
C ILE A 48 11.06 4.16 -2.92
N ASP A 49 10.10 4.39 -3.82
CA ASP A 49 9.42 3.35 -4.59
C ASP A 49 9.63 3.66 -6.07
N PHE A 50 10.55 2.93 -6.69
CA PHE A 50 10.84 3.02 -8.11
C PHE A 50 10.34 1.75 -8.80
N ARG A 51 9.37 1.92 -9.70
CA ARG A 51 8.84 0.84 -10.53
C ARG A 51 8.95 1.27 -11.97
N HIS A 52 9.75 0.53 -12.74
CA HIS A 52 9.99 0.88 -14.12
C HIS A 52 9.92 -0.35 -15.01
N SER A 53 9.18 -0.21 -16.11
CA SER A 53 9.19 -1.17 -17.20
C SER A 53 10.03 -0.60 -18.32
N PHE A 54 11.03 -1.34 -18.78
CA PHE A 54 11.79 -0.95 -19.97
C PHE A 54 11.86 -2.12 -20.96
N PRO A 55 11.81 -1.82 -22.27
CA PRO A 55 12.07 -2.82 -23.30
C PRO A 55 13.57 -3.08 -23.40
N PHE A 56 13.97 -4.34 -23.55
CA PHE A 56 15.33 -4.73 -23.91
C PHE A 56 15.29 -5.93 -24.86
N LEU A 57 15.84 -5.75 -26.06
CA LEU A 57 15.62 -6.61 -27.22
C LEU A 57 14.12 -6.94 -27.42
N HIS A 58 13.77 -8.22 -27.49
CA HIS A 58 12.43 -8.72 -27.78
C HIS A 58 11.61 -9.00 -26.51
N ARG A 59 12.03 -8.49 -25.35
CA ARG A 59 11.36 -8.73 -24.06
C ARG A 59 11.15 -7.41 -23.30
N ARG A 60 10.14 -7.39 -22.43
CA ARG A 60 9.89 -6.30 -21.49
C ARG A 60 10.34 -6.75 -20.12
N TYR A 61 11.16 -5.93 -19.47
CA TYR A 61 11.66 -6.18 -18.14
C TYR A 61 11.00 -5.21 -17.18
N PHE A 62 10.67 -5.70 -15.99
CA PHE A 62 10.08 -4.91 -14.92
C PHE A 62 11.04 -4.90 -13.74
N VAL A 63 11.46 -3.71 -13.32
CA VAL A 63 12.34 -3.52 -12.17
C VAL A 63 11.58 -2.77 -11.09
N VAL A 64 11.68 -3.30 -9.88
CA VAL A 64 11.13 -2.72 -8.66
C VAL A 64 12.26 -2.50 -7.69
N PHE A 65 12.43 -1.25 -7.26
CA PHE A 65 13.35 -0.87 -6.20
C PHE A 65 12.59 -0.17 -5.10
N LEU A 66 12.61 -0.78 -3.92
CA LEU A 66 11.94 -0.29 -2.71
C LEU A 66 13.01 -0.02 -1.66
N CYS A 67 13.11 1.22 -1.20
CA CYS A 67 14.05 1.61 -0.14
C CYS A 67 13.36 2.52 0.89
N GLY A 68 13.61 2.24 2.17
CA GLY A 68 13.02 2.98 3.27
C GLY A 68 13.20 2.25 4.59
N ARG A 69 12.73 2.90 5.66
CA ARG A 69 12.70 2.31 6.99
C ARG A 69 11.71 1.14 7.00
N ASP A 70 12.11 0.00 7.53
CA ASP A 70 11.18 -1.12 7.73
C ASP A 70 10.16 -0.74 8.81
N LEU A 71 8.87 -0.74 8.43
CA LEU A 71 7.75 -0.44 9.32
C LEU A 71 6.93 -1.68 9.66
N ARG A 72 7.38 -2.87 9.22
CA ARG A 72 6.70 -4.13 9.53
C ARG A 72 6.81 -4.42 11.02
N LYS A 73 5.69 -4.77 11.64
CA LYS A 73 5.64 -5.16 13.07
C LYS A 73 6.10 -6.60 13.31
N ILE A 74 6.02 -7.44 12.29
CA ILE A 74 6.40 -8.85 12.35
C ILE A 74 7.54 -9.04 11.35
N PRO A 75 8.77 -9.33 11.81
CA PRO A 75 9.85 -9.68 10.90
C PRO A 75 9.52 -11.02 10.22
N ARG A 76 9.83 -11.14 8.93
CA ARG A 76 9.80 -12.46 8.27
C ARG A 76 10.95 -13.29 8.83
N GLU A 77 10.75 -14.60 8.98
CA GLU A 77 11.88 -15.49 9.27
C GLU A 77 12.97 -15.26 8.21
N SER A 78 14.18 -14.99 8.69
CA SER A 78 15.30 -14.71 7.82
C SER A 78 15.61 -15.94 6.98
N THR A 79 15.35 -15.88 5.68
CA THR A 79 15.92 -16.84 4.73
C THR A 79 17.44 -16.73 4.79
N LEU A 80 18.13 -17.86 4.98
CA LEU A 80 19.58 -17.99 5.25
C LEU A 80 20.54 -17.36 4.21
N LEU A 81 20.02 -16.75 3.14
CA LEU A 81 20.79 -16.17 2.03
C LEU A 81 21.33 -14.75 2.28
N GLY A 82 21.14 -14.17 3.47
CA GLY A 82 21.56 -12.80 3.81
C GLY A 82 22.80 -12.66 4.70
N ARG A 83 23.51 -13.76 5.01
CA ARG A 83 24.75 -13.77 5.80
C ARG A 83 25.96 -14.02 4.89
N ILE A 84 26.40 -13.00 4.16
CA ILE A 84 27.78 -12.91 3.63
C ILE A 84 28.23 -11.47 3.85
#